data_AF-A0A973P8F1-F1
#
_entry.id   AF-A0A973P8F1-F1
#
_cell.length_a   1.000
_cell.length_b   1.000
_cell.length_c   1.000
_cell.angle_alpha   90.00
_cell.angle_beta   90.00
_cell.angle_gamma   90.00
#
_symmetry.space_group_name_H-M   'P 1'
#
loop_
_entity.id
_entity.type
_entity.pdbx_description
1 polymer ?
#
loop_
_entity_poly.entity_id
_entity_poly.type
_entity_poly.pdbx_seq_one_letter_code
_entity_poly.pdbx_strand_id
1 'polypeptide(L)'
;DLGVFAWPTADGSMVQSGYTGGGLEVNANSKHLEAAKKFALAFQLDKSNLDNSVKSDALFPAIKGYTPPSDVGPVFKATYDLWQQAVRQNATVKAFSWETGGDALVPGLVPKVYAAVQDVIIGRKSAQDAAAWLDTEWDKAS
;
A
#
# COMPACT_ATOMS: atom_id res chain seq x y z
N ASP A 1 -7.78 -24.19 -9.68
CA ASP A 1 -7.58 -23.70 -8.30
C ASP A 1 -6.49 -22.64 -8.26
N LEU A 2 -6.63 -21.66 -7.37
CA LEU A 2 -5.67 -20.57 -7.13
C LEU A 2 -5.22 -20.62 -5.67
N GLY A 3 -3.91 -20.61 -5.45
CA GLY A 3 -3.32 -20.49 -4.11
C GLY A 3 -2.98 -19.05 -3.78
N VAL A 4 -3.17 -18.65 -2.52
CA VAL A 4 -2.77 -17.35 -1.98
C VAL A 4 -1.88 -17.59 -0.77
N PHE A 5 -0.71 -16.97 -0.74
CA PHE A 5 0.28 -17.08 0.33
C PHE A 5 1.09 -15.78 0.44
N ALA A 6 1.62 -15.49 1.62
CA ALA A 6 2.52 -14.35 1.78
C ALA A 6 3.88 -14.65 1.13
N TRP A 7 4.51 -13.61 0.57
CA TRP A 7 5.82 -13.78 -0.06
C TRP A 7 6.88 -14.10 1.02
N PRO A 8 7.69 -15.15 0.86
CA PRO A 8 8.68 -15.52 1.85
C PRO A 8 9.83 -14.49 1.87
N THR A 9 10.26 -14.11 3.06
CA THR A 9 11.52 -13.36 3.23
C THR A 9 12.72 -14.30 3.23
N ALA A 10 13.93 -13.74 3.12
CA ALA A 10 15.17 -14.52 3.11
C ALA A 10 15.39 -15.36 4.39
N ASP A 11 14.87 -14.89 5.53
CA ASP A 11 14.91 -15.59 6.83
C ASP A 11 13.67 -16.46 7.08
N GLY A 12 12.75 -16.56 6.10
CA GLY A 12 11.53 -17.36 6.20
C GLY A 12 10.41 -16.73 7.03
N SER A 13 10.57 -15.50 7.51
CA SER A 13 9.48 -14.75 8.11
C SER A 13 8.36 -14.49 7.09
N MET A 14 7.13 -14.46 7.58
CA MET A 14 5.94 -14.23 6.74
C MET A 14 5.48 -12.79 6.99
N VAL A 15 5.98 -11.87 6.17
CA VAL A 15 5.55 -10.46 6.19
C VAL A 15 4.58 -10.20 5.04
N GLN A 16 3.57 -9.38 5.30
CA GLN A 16 2.63 -8.94 4.28
C GLN A 16 2.98 -7.50 3.87
N SER A 17 3.46 -7.35 2.64
CA SER A 17 3.57 -6.02 2.04
C SER A 17 2.17 -5.47 1.76
N GLY A 18 1.92 -4.25 2.19
CA GLY A 18 0.65 -3.56 1.97
C GLY A 18 0.87 -2.11 1.61
N TYR A 19 0.32 -1.69 0.48
CA TYR A 19 0.15 -0.29 0.16
C TYR A 19 -1.04 0.26 0.94
N THR A 20 -0.81 1.31 1.74
CA THR A 20 -1.92 2.02 2.38
C THR A 20 -2.39 3.14 1.47
N GLY A 21 -3.51 2.92 0.78
CA GLY A 21 -4.19 4.00 0.08
C GLY A 21 -4.60 5.11 1.05
N GLY A 22 -4.34 6.36 0.66
CA GLY A 22 -4.76 7.53 1.43
C GLY A 22 -6.28 7.63 1.59
N GLY A 23 -6.71 8.28 2.67
CA GLY A 23 -8.10 8.68 2.84
C GLY A 23 -8.45 9.95 2.07
N LEU A 24 -9.72 10.38 2.15
CA LEU A 24 -10.11 11.70 1.69
C LEU A 24 -9.45 12.76 2.57
N GLU A 25 -8.57 13.54 1.97
CA GLU A 25 -7.93 14.68 2.62
C GLU A 25 -8.75 15.95 2.39
N VAL A 26 -8.91 16.76 3.45
CA VAL A 26 -9.65 18.03 3.37
C VAL A 26 -8.65 19.18 3.46
N ASN A 27 -8.62 20.04 2.43
CA ASN A 27 -7.82 21.26 2.44
C ASN A 27 -8.28 22.17 3.58
N ALA A 28 -7.37 22.43 4.53
CA ALA A 28 -7.60 23.28 5.70
C ALA A 28 -8.02 24.73 5.34
N ASN A 29 -7.66 25.19 4.14
CA ASN A 29 -8.00 26.54 3.63
C ASN A 29 -9.24 26.56 2.73
N SER A 30 -10.03 25.48 2.70
CA SER A 30 -11.25 25.43 1.90
C SER A 30 -12.27 26.49 2.35
N LYS A 31 -12.86 27.21 1.38
CA LYS A 31 -14.00 28.12 1.62
C LYS A 31 -15.24 27.41 2.19
N HIS A 32 -15.27 26.08 2.10
CA HIS A 32 -16.36 25.23 2.56
C HIS A 32 -15.85 24.12 3.50
N LEU A 33 -14.91 24.46 4.38
CA LEU A 33 -14.20 23.50 5.23
C LEU A 33 -15.14 22.53 5.97
N GLU A 34 -16.17 23.04 6.64
CA GLU A 34 -17.10 22.22 7.42
C GLU A 34 -17.95 21.29 6.55
N ALA A 35 -18.39 21.76 5.38
CA ALA A 35 -19.11 20.93 4.42
C ALA A 35 -18.20 19.82 3.85
N ALA A 36 -16.94 20.15 3.55
CA ALA A 36 -15.95 19.20 3.06
C ALA A 36 -15.63 18.12 4.10
N LYS A 37 -15.41 18.48 5.37
CA LYS A 37 -15.24 17.52 6.47
C LYS A 37 -16.45 16.61 6.63
N LYS A 38 -17.66 17.19 6.61
CA LYS A 38 -18.92 16.42 6.73
C LYS A 38 -19.04 15.41 5.59
N PHE A 39 -18.78 15.84 4.36
CA PHE A 39 -18.79 14.95 3.20
C PHE A 39 -17.73 13.84 3.32
N ALA A 40 -16.50 14.19 3.66
CA ALA A 40 -15.41 13.21 3.78
C ALA A 40 -15.76 12.10 4.77
N LEU A 41 -16.24 12.45 5.96
CA LEU A 41 -16.67 11.47 6.97
C LEU A 41 -17.88 10.65 6.49
N ALA A 42 -18.91 11.31 5.93
CA ALA A 42 -20.09 10.61 5.44
C ALA A 42 -19.74 9.62 4.32
N PHE A 43 -18.89 10.01 3.38
CA PHE A 43 -18.48 9.16 2.28
C PHE A 43 -17.63 7.98 2.75
N GLN A 44 -16.63 8.22 3.61
CA GLN A 44 -15.69 7.19 4.06
C GLN A 44 -16.26 6.22 5.10
N LEU A 45 -17.30 6.60 5.82
CA LEU A 45 -17.93 5.75 6.84
C LEU A 45 -19.21 5.08 6.34
N ASP A 46 -19.70 5.45 5.15
CA ASP A 46 -20.86 4.81 4.55
C ASP A 46 -20.52 3.37 4.13
N LYS A 47 -21.29 2.41 4.66
CA LYS A 47 -21.06 0.99 4.40
C LYS A 47 -21.22 0.64 2.93
N SER A 48 -22.13 1.27 2.19
CA SER A 48 -22.32 0.96 0.78
C SER A 48 -21.12 1.38 -0.05
N ASN A 49 -20.52 2.54 0.25
CA ASN A 49 -19.26 2.97 -0.37
C ASN A 49 -18.11 2.04 -0.04
N LEU A 50 -17.99 1.60 1.22
CA LEU A 50 -16.95 0.65 1.65
C LEU A 50 -17.13 -0.72 0.98
N ASP A 51 -18.35 -1.24 0.92
CA ASP A 51 -18.65 -2.51 0.27
C ASP A 51 -18.41 -2.45 -1.23
N ASN A 52 -18.72 -1.32 -1.87
CA ASN A 52 -18.43 -1.09 -3.28
C ASN A 52 -16.92 -1.06 -3.54
N SER A 53 -16.12 -0.42 -2.68
CA SER A 53 -14.67 -0.37 -2.85
C SER A 53 -14.02 -1.76 -2.72
N VAL A 54 -14.54 -2.60 -1.81
CA VAL A 54 -14.19 -4.02 -1.72
C VAL A 54 -14.54 -4.77 -3.00
N LYS A 55 -15.75 -4.60 -3.52
CA LYS A 55 -16.24 -5.38 -4.67
C LYS A 55 -15.63 -4.96 -6.00
N SER A 56 -15.37 -3.66 -6.17
CA SER A 56 -14.90 -3.09 -7.43
C SER A 56 -13.38 -3.08 -7.55
N ASP A 57 -12.66 -2.77 -6.48
CA ASP A 57 -11.19 -2.60 -6.51
C ASP A 57 -10.45 -3.57 -5.57
N ALA A 58 -11.16 -4.51 -4.94
CA ALA A 58 -10.57 -5.45 -3.98
C ALA A 58 -9.83 -4.75 -2.82
N LEU A 59 -10.25 -3.54 -2.46
CA LEU A 59 -9.63 -2.78 -1.37
C LEU A 59 -9.95 -3.41 0.00
N PHE A 60 -9.06 -3.21 0.97
CA PHE A 60 -9.28 -3.62 2.36
C PHE A 60 -9.56 -2.37 3.22
N PRO A 61 -10.83 -2.00 3.45
CA PRO A 61 -11.14 -0.91 4.36
C PRO A 61 -10.57 -1.14 5.76
N ALA A 62 -9.60 -0.31 6.15
CA ALA A 62 -9.00 -0.32 7.47
C ALA A 62 -9.85 0.48 8.50
N ILE A 63 -11.16 0.28 8.48
CA ILE A 63 -12.10 0.93 9.40
C ILE A 63 -12.41 -0.04 10.55
N LYS A 64 -12.29 0.44 11.79
CA LYS A 64 -12.56 -0.37 12.99
C LYS A 64 -13.99 -0.92 12.95
N GLY A 65 -14.13 -2.24 13.05
CA GLY A 65 -15.43 -2.92 13.08
C GLY A 65 -16.07 -3.15 11.71
N TYR A 66 -15.39 -2.79 10.61
CA TYR A 66 -15.84 -3.14 9.27
C TYR A 66 -15.60 -4.62 8.98
N THR A 67 -16.60 -5.25 8.36
CA THR A 67 -16.51 -6.62 7.83
C THR A 67 -16.85 -6.58 6.34
N PRO A 68 -15.99 -7.13 5.46
CA PRO A 68 -16.28 -7.23 4.03
C PRO A 68 -17.58 -7.99 3.75
N PRO A 69 -18.25 -7.73 2.61
CA PRO A 69 -19.43 -8.49 2.18
C PRO A 69 -19.15 -9.99 2.10
N SER A 70 -20.09 -10.83 2.50
CA SER A 70 -19.90 -12.29 2.51
C SER A 70 -19.85 -12.91 1.10
N ASP A 71 -20.33 -12.19 0.10
CA ASP A 71 -20.42 -12.60 -1.30
C ASP A 71 -19.15 -12.27 -2.12
N VAL A 72 -18.08 -11.78 -1.48
CA VAL A 72 -16.78 -11.59 -2.16
C VAL A 72 -16.16 -12.92 -2.59
N GLY A 73 -15.35 -12.85 -3.66
CA GLY A 73 -14.71 -14.02 -4.26
C GLY A 73 -13.69 -14.71 -3.35
N PRO A 74 -13.36 -15.99 -3.62
CA PRO A 74 -12.49 -16.80 -2.76
C PRO A 74 -11.07 -16.24 -2.65
N VAL A 75 -10.52 -15.66 -3.72
CA VAL A 75 -9.19 -15.03 -3.71
C VAL A 75 -9.16 -13.84 -2.75
N PHE A 76 -10.17 -12.97 -2.80
CA PHE A 76 -10.27 -11.85 -1.86
C PHE A 76 -10.31 -12.33 -0.41
N LYS A 77 -11.14 -13.34 -0.11
CA LYS A 77 -11.25 -13.90 1.25
C LYS A 77 -9.90 -14.40 1.76
N ALA A 78 -9.22 -15.22 0.97
CA ALA A 78 -7.92 -15.77 1.33
C ALA A 78 -6.86 -14.66 1.55
N THR A 79 -6.80 -13.65 0.67
CA THR A 79 -5.87 -12.52 0.82
C THR A 79 -6.21 -11.67 2.04
N TYR A 80 -7.49 -11.42 2.31
CA TYR A 80 -7.96 -10.66 3.46
C TYR A 80 -7.64 -11.37 4.78
N ASP A 81 -7.80 -12.70 4.83
CA ASP A 81 -7.46 -13.51 6.00
C ASP A 81 -5.96 -13.47 6.31
N LEU A 82 -5.10 -13.56 5.28
CA LEU A 82 -3.65 -13.40 5.42
C LEU A 82 -3.28 -11.99 5.91
N TRP A 83 -3.90 -10.95 5.36
CA TRP A 83 -3.69 -9.58 5.82
C TRP A 83 -4.13 -9.39 7.28
N GLN A 84 -5.30 -9.87 7.65
CA GLN A 84 -5.80 -9.85 9.03
C GLN A 84 -4.85 -10.58 9.99
N GLN A 85 -4.29 -11.71 9.58
CA GLN A 85 -3.28 -12.43 10.35
C GLN A 85 -2.01 -11.59 10.53
N ALA A 86 -1.48 -11.00 9.44
CA ALA A 86 -0.30 -10.15 9.49
C ALA A 86 -0.49 -8.93 10.39
N VAL A 87 -1.67 -8.27 10.35
CA VAL A 87 -2.01 -7.15 11.24
C VAL A 87 -1.97 -7.60 12.71
N ARG A 88 -2.58 -8.74 13.05
CA ARG A 88 -2.55 -9.27 14.43
C ARG A 88 -1.15 -9.61 14.92
N GLN A 89 -0.28 -10.02 14.01
CA GLN A 89 1.11 -10.40 14.30
C GLN A 89 2.09 -9.21 14.23
N ASN A 90 1.61 -8.00 13.91
CA ASN A 90 2.45 -6.84 13.62
C ASN A 90 3.50 -7.13 12.51
N ALA A 91 3.09 -7.90 11.50
CA ALA A 91 3.92 -8.38 10.40
C ALA A 91 3.57 -7.73 9.05
N THR A 92 2.98 -6.54 9.07
CA THR A 92 2.75 -5.75 7.86
C THR A 92 3.93 -4.82 7.59
N VAL A 93 4.37 -4.75 6.35
CA VAL A 93 5.43 -3.83 5.91
C VAL A 93 4.91 -2.94 4.78
N LYS A 94 5.51 -1.76 4.63
CA LYS A 94 5.19 -0.81 3.57
C LYS A 94 5.65 -1.33 2.21
N ALA A 95 4.86 -1.07 1.18
CA ALA A 95 5.19 -1.41 -0.19
C ALA A 95 6.20 -0.40 -0.74
N PHE A 96 7.49 -0.70 -0.55
CA PHE A 96 8.59 0.15 -1.04
C PHE A 96 8.38 0.55 -2.51
N SER A 97 8.61 1.82 -2.82
CA SER A 97 8.41 2.48 -4.13
C SER A 97 6.96 2.64 -4.61
N TRP A 98 5.97 2.13 -3.87
CA TRP A 98 4.54 2.25 -4.18
C TRP A 98 3.76 3.12 -3.19
N GLU A 99 4.31 3.40 -2.02
CA GLU A 99 3.66 4.25 -1.01
C GLU A 99 3.41 5.70 -1.47
N THR A 100 2.47 6.37 -0.80
CA THR A 100 2.13 7.79 -0.98
C THR A 100 2.31 8.57 0.33
N GLY A 101 2.28 9.90 0.27
CA GLY A 101 2.39 10.76 1.46
C GLY A 101 3.76 10.69 2.14
N GLY A 102 3.78 10.61 3.47
CA GLY A 102 5.01 10.62 4.27
C GLY A 102 5.89 9.37 4.12
N ASP A 103 5.32 8.27 3.63
CA ASP A 103 6.05 7.02 3.37
C ASP A 103 6.53 6.92 1.90
N ALA A 104 6.18 7.90 1.05
CA ALA A 104 6.57 7.91 -0.34
C ALA A 104 8.07 8.18 -0.52
N LEU A 105 8.63 7.68 -1.62
CA LEU A 105 9.94 8.14 -2.07
C LEU A 105 9.87 9.60 -2.51
N VAL A 106 11.00 10.31 -2.38
CA VAL A 106 11.16 11.68 -2.88
C VAL A 106 10.75 11.75 -4.36
N PRO A 107 10.07 12.82 -4.80
CA PRO A 107 9.64 12.96 -6.19
C PRO A 107 10.75 12.67 -7.19
N GLY A 108 10.48 11.78 -8.16
CA GLY A 108 11.43 11.38 -9.18
C GLY A 108 12.35 10.20 -8.83
N LEU A 109 12.32 9.67 -7.59
CA LEU A 109 13.12 8.49 -7.24
C LEU A 109 12.50 7.15 -7.63
N VAL A 110 11.17 7.03 -7.69
CA VAL A 110 10.48 5.79 -8.12
C VAL A 110 11.04 5.23 -9.45
N PRO A 111 11.11 6.00 -10.56
CA PRO A 111 11.66 5.48 -11.81
C PRO A 111 13.15 5.11 -11.70
N LYS A 112 13.92 5.76 -10.82
CA LYS A 112 15.33 5.43 -10.58
C LYS A 112 15.46 4.08 -9.87
N VAL A 113 14.64 3.82 -8.85
CA VAL A 113 14.54 2.51 -8.20
C VAL A 113 14.25 1.41 -9.22
N TYR A 114 13.28 1.61 -10.10
CA TYR A 114 12.94 0.63 -11.14
C TYR A 114 14.11 0.37 -12.10
N ALA A 115 14.81 1.41 -12.53
CA ALA A 115 15.99 1.26 -13.37
C ALA A 115 17.14 0.51 -12.66
N ALA A 116 17.39 0.81 -11.39
CA ALA A 116 18.39 0.12 -10.58
C ALA A 116 18.06 -1.37 -10.40
N VAL A 117 16.80 -1.69 -10.10
CA VAL A 117 16.33 -3.09 -9.98
C VAL A 117 16.52 -3.82 -11.30
N GLN A 118 16.16 -3.20 -12.43
CA GLN A 118 16.37 -3.79 -13.75
C GLN A 118 17.86 -4.06 -14.02
N ASP A 119 18.73 -3.09 -13.73
CA ASP A 119 20.18 -3.23 -13.92
C ASP A 119 20.77 -4.37 -13.07
N VAL A 120 20.26 -4.59 -11.85
CA VAL A 120 20.67 -5.75 -11.02
C VAL A 120 20.20 -7.05 -11.64
N ILE A 121 18.91 -7.13 -12.05
CA ILE A 121 18.33 -8.36 -12.63
C ILE A 121 19.07 -8.78 -13.90
N ILE A 122 19.42 -7.83 -14.77
CA ILE A 122 20.12 -8.12 -16.04
C ILE A 122 21.65 -8.21 -15.88
N GLY A 123 22.17 -8.08 -14.66
CA GLY A 123 23.61 -8.20 -14.36
C GLY A 123 24.47 -7.01 -14.82
N ARG A 124 23.87 -5.84 -15.08
CA ARG A 124 24.63 -4.60 -15.40
C ARG A 124 25.25 -3.97 -14.16
N LYS A 125 24.64 -4.16 -12.98
CA LYS A 125 25.12 -3.68 -11.68
C LYS A 125 25.07 -4.80 -10.66
N SER A 126 25.98 -4.79 -9.68
CA SER A 126 25.78 -5.55 -8.45
C SER A 126 24.68 -4.88 -7.59
N ALA A 127 24.13 -5.61 -6.63
CA ALA A 127 23.18 -5.04 -5.67
C ALA A 127 23.82 -3.87 -4.89
N GLN A 128 25.10 -3.98 -4.55
CA GLN A 128 25.86 -2.93 -3.86
C GLN A 128 26.03 -1.68 -4.73
N ASP A 129 26.37 -1.85 -6.01
CA ASP A 129 26.53 -0.70 -6.93
C ASP A 129 25.20 0.01 -7.19
N ALA A 130 24.11 -0.76 -7.27
CA ALA A 130 22.77 -0.21 -7.42
C ALA A 130 22.33 0.57 -6.18
N ALA A 131 22.59 0.04 -4.97
CA ALA A 131 22.30 0.72 -3.72
C ALA A 131 23.10 2.03 -3.57
N ALA A 132 24.43 2.00 -3.79
CA ALA A 132 25.28 3.19 -3.71
C ALA A 132 24.86 4.28 -4.72
N TRP A 133 24.42 3.87 -5.91
CA TRP A 133 23.88 4.81 -6.89
C TRP A 133 22.55 5.41 -6.42
N LEU A 134 21.65 4.61 -5.85
CA LEU A 134 20.38 5.12 -5.31
C LEU A 134 20.60 6.08 -4.13
N ASP A 135 21.59 5.85 -3.27
CA ASP A 135 21.98 6.78 -2.20
C ASP A 135 22.40 8.14 -2.80
N THR A 136 23.23 8.11 -3.84
CA THR A 136 23.63 9.33 -4.57
C THR A 136 22.44 10.06 -5.18
N GLU A 137 21.45 9.32 -5.71
CA GLU A 137 20.26 9.92 -6.30
C GLU A 137 19.28 10.46 -5.26
N TRP A 138 19.24 9.85 -4.08
CA TRP A 138 18.50 10.32 -2.92
C TRP A 138 19.04 11.67 -2.44
N ASP A 139 20.35 11.76 -2.20
CA ASP A 139 21.02 12.98 -1.72
C ASP A 139 20.82 14.18 -2.66
N LYS A 140 20.70 13.94 -3.97
CA LYS A 140 20.40 14.99 -4.96
C LYS A 140 18.97 15.50 -4.89
N ALA A 141 18.04 14.68 -4.41
CA ALA A 141 16.62 14.95 -4.43
C ALA A 141 16.08 15.50 -3.10
N SER A 142 16.82 15.30 -2.00
CA SER A 142 16.47 15.73 -0.64
C SER A 142 16.98 17.12 -0.26
#